data_AF-A0A6D2G8B0-F1
#
_entry.id   AF-A0A6D2G8B0-F1
#
_cell.length_a   1.000
_cell.length_b   1.000
_cell.length_c   1.000
_cell.angle_alpha   90.00
_cell.angle_beta   90.00
_cell.angle_gamma   90.00
#
_symmetry.space_group_name_H-M   'P 1'
#
loop_
_entity.id
_entity.type
_entity.pdbx_description
1 polymer ?
#
loop_
_entity_poly.entity_id
_entity_poly.type
_entity_poly.pdbx_seq_one_letter_code
_entity_poly.pdbx_strand_id
1 'polypeptide(L)'
;MSSNELVEQIMAQVIARVATPEKTVSSDTPHPKRETAMAEKSCSLTEFVGTAIGDTIGLVIANVDSALLEAMKLEKRYRSIGILGARTGAGPPYYGRG
;
A
#
# COMPACT_ATOMS: atom_id res chain seq x y z
N MET A 1 -11.51 54.97 0.93
CA MET A 1 -10.73 54.36 -0.15
C MET A 1 -10.04 53.10 0.38
N SER A 2 -10.77 51.98 0.55
CA SER A 2 -10.21 50.74 1.16
C SER A 2 -10.67 49.46 0.44
N SER A 3 -11.79 49.50 -0.30
CA SER A 3 -12.30 48.33 -1.03
C SER A 3 -11.44 47.90 -2.22
N ASN A 4 -10.63 48.79 -2.81
CA ASN A 4 -9.79 48.45 -3.97
C ASN A 4 -8.55 47.62 -3.58
N GLU A 5 -8.00 47.85 -2.39
CA GLU A 5 -6.79 47.15 -1.93
C GLU A 5 -7.06 45.67 -1.63
N LEU A 6 -8.25 45.37 -1.09
CA LEU A 6 -8.70 43.99 -0.88
C LEU A 6 -8.92 43.23 -2.20
N VAL A 7 -9.46 43.91 -3.21
CA VAL A 7 -9.65 43.31 -4.54
C VAL A 7 -8.30 42.97 -5.17
N GLU A 8 -7.31 43.84 -5.02
CA GLU A 8 -5.96 43.64 -5.54
C GLU A 8 -5.24 42.48 -4.85
N GLN A 9 -5.40 42.35 -3.52
CA GLN A 9 -4.88 41.21 -2.75
C GLN A 9 -5.57 39.89 -3.12
N ILE A 10 -6.89 39.89 -3.31
CA ILE A 10 -7.65 38.71 -3.75
C ILE A 10 -7.20 38.30 -5.16
N MET A 11 -7.07 39.24 -6.09
CA MET A 11 -6.61 38.97 -7.46
C MET A 11 -5.19 38.38 -7.46
N ALA A 12 -4.26 38.96 -6.69
CA ALA A 12 -2.90 38.44 -6.57
C ALA A 12 -2.88 36.99 -6.03
N GLN A 13 -3.74 36.69 -5.04
CA GLN A 13 -3.82 35.36 -4.43
C GLN A 13 -4.49 34.32 -5.36
N VAL A 14 -5.43 34.74 -6.21
CA VAL A 14 -6.05 33.88 -7.23
C VAL A 14 -5.05 33.58 -8.36
N ILE A 15 -4.31 34.58 -8.84
CA ILE A 15 -3.29 34.38 -9.89
C ILE A 15 -2.19 33.45 -9.39
N ALA A 16 -1.73 33.59 -8.15
CA ALA A 16 -0.74 32.70 -7.56
C ALA A 16 -1.23 31.24 -7.46
N ARG A 17 -2.52 31.02 -7.14
CA ARG A 17 -3.13 29.69 -7.08
C ARG A 17 -3.38 29.06 -8.45
N VAL A 18 -3.68 29.87 -9.47
CA VAL A 18 -3.93 29.40 -10.85
C VAL A 18 -2.62 29.18 -11.61
N ALA A 19 -1.54 29.88 -11.24
CA ALA A 19 -0.20 29.67 -11.81
C ALA A 19 0.54 28.46 -11.21
N THR A 20 0.11 27.94 -10.06
CA THR A 20 0.53 26.62 -9.59
C THR A 20 -0.34 25.56 -10.26
N PRO A 21 0.17 24.78 -11.23
CA PRO A 21 -0.49 23.56 -11.60
C PRO A 21 -0.62 22.71 -10.34
N GLU A 22 -1.80 22.15 -10.21
CA GLU A 22 -2.20 21.17 -9.23
C GLU A 22 -1.04 20.30 -8.72
N LYS A 23 -1.04 20.10 -7.41
CA LYS A 23 -0.52 18.90 -6.78
C LYS A 23 -1.39 17.72 -7.25
N THR A 24 -1.36 17.41 -8.54
CA THR A 24 -1.83 16.15 -9.08
C THR A 24 -0.69 15.17 -8.87
N VAL A 25 -1.06 14.06 -8.24
CA VAL A 25 -0.22 12.96 -7.86
C VAL A 25 0.35 12.36 -9.14
N SER A 26 1.52 12.83 -9.55
CA SER A 26 2.32 12.11 -10.53
C SER A 26 2.72 10.81 -9.87
N SER A 27 2.02 9.74 -10.24
CA SER A 27 2.38 8.35 -10.01
C SER A 27 3.64 7.99 -10.79
N ASP A 28 4.70 8.77 -10.60
CA ASP A 28 6.04 8.40 -10.99
C ASP A 28 6.65 7.73 -9.76
N THR A 29 6.19 6.51 -9.47
CA THR A 29 7.07 5.60 -8.75
C THR A 29 8.21 5.31 -9.72
N PRO A 30 9.46 5.71 -9.44
CA PRO A 30 10.58 5.05 -10.08
C PRO A 30 10.38 3.59 -9.73
N HIS A 31 10.13 2.73 -10.74
CA HIS A 31 10.28 1.31 -10.54
C HIS A 31 11.66 1.13 -9.90
N PRO A 32 11.76 0.70 -8.62
CA PRO A 32 13.06 0.45 -8.07
C PRO A 32 13.63 -0.66 -8.94
N LYS A 33 14.67 -0.27 -9.68
CA LYS A 33 15.64 -1.13 -10.34
C LYS A 33 15.82 -2.33 -9.42
N ARG A 34 15.67 -3.54 -9.99
CA ARG A 34 15.86 -4.82 -9.30
C ARG A 34 17.18 -4.77 -8.51
N GLU A 35 17.09 -4.38 -7.25
CA GLU A 35 18.20 -4.33 -6.32
C GLU A 35 17.91 -5.39 -5.29
N THR A 36 18.64 -6.48 -5.42
CA THR A 36 18.87 -7.50 -4.40
C THR A 36 19.59 -6.84 -3.22
N ALA A 37 18.88 -6.06 -2.43
CA ALA A 37 19.25 -5.63 -1.09
C ALA A 37 18.01 -5.03 -0.42
N MET A 38 17.45 -5.78 0.53
CA MET A 38 16.32 -5.32 1.32
C MET A 38 16.78 -4.12 2.15
N ALA A 39 16.41 -2.92 1.73
CA ALA A 39 16.26 -1.83 2.69
C ALA A 39 15.18 -2.30 3.68
N GLU A 40 15.56 -2.43 4.94
CA GLU A 40 14.64 -2.64 6.07
C GLU A 40 13.67 -1.45 6.13
N LYS A 41 12.68 -1.43 5.24
CA LYS A 41 11.51 -0.59 5.38
C LYS A 41 10.74 -1.18 6.55
N SER A 42 10.98 -0.66 7.74
CA SER A 42 10.23 -1.05 8.93
C SER A 42 8.77 -0.67 8.73
N CYS A 43 7.94 -1.65 8.38
CA CYS A 43 6.49 -1.50 8.40
C CYS A 43 6.05 -1.57 9.87
N SER A 44 5.32 -0.56 10.35
CA SER A 44 4.82 -0.52 11.74
C SER A 44 3.48 -1.24 11.92
N LEU A 45 2.89 -1.77 10.85
CA LEU A 45 1.66 -2.53 10.91
C LEU A 45 1.92 -3.88 11.60
N THR A 46 1.10 -4.19 12.59
CA THR A 46 1.18 -5.44 13.35
C THR A 46 0.85 -6.68 12.51
N GLU A 47 0.18 -6.47 11.39
CA GLU A 47 -0.20 -7.46 10.41
C GLU A 47 0.96 -7.82 9.49
N PHE A 48 1.98 -6.96 9.38
CA PHE A 48 3.11 -7.18 8.51
C PHE A 48 4.11 -8.15 9.15
N VAL A 49 4.45 -9.22 8.43
CA VAL A 49 5.45 -10.19 8.87
C VAL A 49 6.76 -10.01 8.11
N GLY A 50 6.69 -9.86 6.79
CA GLY A 50 7.89 -9.74 5.95
C GLY A 50 7.62 -9.86 4.47
N THR A 51 8.69 -9.71 3.67
CA THR A 51 8.67 -9.98 2.23
C THR A 51 9.67 -11.08 1.88
N ALA A 52 9.44 -11.75 0.76
CA ALA A 52 10.33 -12.79 0.24
C ALA A 52 10.47 -12.69 -1.30
N ILE A 53 11.26 -13.59 -1.88
CA ILE A 53 11.52 -13.67 -3.33
C ILE A 53 10.19 -13.83 -4.10
N GLY A 54 10.11 -13.29 -5.32
CA GLY A 54 8.92 -13.40 -6.18
C GLY A 54 7.86 -12.32 -5.90
N ASP A 55 8.27 -11.18 -5.35
CA ASP A 55 7.39 -10.13 -4.82
C ASP A 55 6.37 -10.72 -3.84
N THR A 56 6.88 -11.54 -2.91
CA THR A 56 6.08 -12.22 -1.90
C THR A 56 5.93 -11.32 -0.67
N ILE A 57 4.72 -11.27 -0.11
CA ILE A 57 4.39 -10.60 1.15
C ILE A 57 3.71 -11.58 2.10
N GLY A 58 4.15 -11.57 3.35
CA GLY A 58 3.54 -12.30 4.46
C GLY A 58 2.78 -11.35 5.37
N LEU A 59 1.50 -11.66 5.61
CA LEU A 59 0.63 -10.91 6.51
C LEU A 59 -0.02 -11.84 7.55
N VAL A 60 -0.48 -11.28 8.67
CA VAL A 60 -1.25 -11.98 9.68
C VAL A 60 -2.45 -11.15 10.12
N ILE A 61 -3.61 -11.79 10.26
CA ILE A 61 -4.81 -11.21 10.89
C ILE A 61 -5.00 -11.90 12.23
N ALA A 62 -4.83 -11.15 13.31
CA ALA A 62 -5.17 -11.62 14.65
C ALA A 62 -6.66 -11.41 14.93
N ASN A 63 -7.26 -12.28 15.75
CA ASN A 63 -8.66 -12.18 16.19
C ASN A 63 -9.65 -12.00 15.01
N VAL A 64 -9.65 -12.96 14.09
CA VAL A 64 -10.50 -12.92 12.90
C VAL A 64 -11.99 -13.00 13.26
N ASP A 65 -12.78 -12.13 12.64
CA ASP A 65 -14.23 -12.11 12.80
C ASP A 65 -14.92 -13.34 12.17
N SER A 66 -16.03 -13.77 12.78
CA SER A 66 -16.78 -14.93 12.32
C SER A 66 -17.33 -14.79 10.89
N ALA A 67 -17.77 -13.59 10.48
CA ALA A 67 -18.29 -13.37 9.14
C ALA A 67 -17.17 -13.49 8.09
N LEU A 68 -15.95 -13.07 8.42
CA LEU A 68 -14.80 -13.24 7.53
C LEU A 68 -14.41 -14.71 7.39
N LEU A 69 -14.41 -15.47 8.48
CA LEU A 69 -14.17 -16.92 8.44
C LEU A 69 -15.16 -17.65 7.53
N GLU A 70 -16.44 -17.27 7.58
CA GLU A 70 -17.50 -17.83 6.75
C GLU A 70 -17.34 -17.44 5.28
N ALA A 71 -17.01 -16.17 5.00
CA ALA A 71 -16.75 -15.69 3.64
C ALA A 71 -15.54 -16.38 2.99
N MET A 72 -14.51 -16.71 3.80
CA MET A 72 -13.31 -17.43 3.34
C MET A 72 -13.53 -18.94 3.15
N LYS A 73 -14.71 -19.47 3.53
CA LYS A 73 -15.09 -20.90 3.37
C LYS A 73 -14.06 -21.87 3.99
N LEU A 74 -13.49 -21.49 5.13
CA LEU A 74 -12.52 -22.33 5.84
C LEU A 74 -13.27 -23.42 6.62
N GLU A 75 -12.86 -24.68 6.45
CA GLU A 75 -13.46 -25.82 7.17
C GLU A 75 -13.27 -25.73 8.69
N LYS A 76 -12.19 -25.09 9.14
CA LYS A 76 -11.84 -24.93 10.55
C LYS A 76 -11.81 -23.45 10.93
N ARG A 77 -12.41 -23.12 12.07
CA ARG A 77 -12.40 -21.76 12.63
C ARG A 77 -11.11 -21.55 13.42
N TYR A 78 -10.24 -20.67 12.92
CA TYR A 78 -9.04 -20.23 13.62
C TYR A 78 -9.21 -18.82 14.13
N ARG A 79 -8.67 -18.54 15.32
CA ARG A 79 -8.66 -17.19 15.92
C ARG A 79 -7.77 -16.22 15.13
N SER A 80 -6.80 -16.72 14.38
CA SER A 80 -5.87 -15.93 13.58
C SER A 80 -5.61 -16.61 12.24
N ILE A 81 -5.36 -15.82 11.20
CA ILE A 81 -5.06 -16.31 9.85
C ILE A 81 -3.74 -15.69 9.37
N GLY A 82 -2.85 -16.53 8.84
CA GLY A 82 -1.69 -16.08 8.06
C GLY A 82 -2.02 -16.04 6.57
N ILE A 83 -1.57 -14.99 5.88
CA ILE A 83 -1.76 -14.79 4.45
C ILE A 83 -0.38 -14.69 3.80
N LEU A 84 -0.17 -15.49 2.76
CA LEU A 84 1.03 -15.43 1.92
C LEU A 84 0.59 -15.13 0.48
N GLY A 85 0.99 -13.98 -0.05
CA GLY A 85 0.70 -13.58 -1.42
C GLY A 85 1.99 -13.31 -2.19
N ALA A 86 2.05 -13.72 -3.45
CA ALA A 86 3.20 -13.49 -4.32
C ALA A 86 2.74 -13.05 -5.71
N ARG A 87 3.53 -12.19 -6.39
CA ARG A 87 3.25 -11.80 -7.78
C ARG A 87 3.74 -12.84 -8.78
N THR A 88 4.80 -13.57 -8.41
CA THR A 88 5.45 -14.58 -9.26
C THR A 88 5.83 -15.79 -8.42
N GLY A 89 5.58 -17.00 -8.95
CA GLY A 89 5.89 -18.25 -8.25
C GLY A 89 4.66 -18.85 -7.56
N ALA A 90 3.70 -19.32 -8.35
CA ALA A 90 2.75 -20.33 -7.88
C ALA A 90 3.41 -21.69 -8.15
N GLY A 91 4.14 -22.22 -7.17
CA GLY A 91 4.67 -23.57 -7.28
C GLY A 91 3.53 -24.56 -7.61
N PRO A 92 3.74 -25.56 -8.48
CA PRO A 92 2.75 -26.60 -8.70
C PRO A 92 2.38 -27.26 -7.37
N PRO A 93 1.13 -27.71 -7.15
CA PRO A 93 0.70 -28.35 -5.90
C PRO A 93 1.48 -29.62 -5.52
N TYR A 94 2.35 -30.13 -6.42
CA TYR A 94 3.12 -31.36 -6.22
C TYR A 94 4.65 -31.20 -6.35
N TYR A 95 5.19 -29.98 -6.48
CA TYR A 95 6.62 -29.81 -6.75
C TYR A 95 7.39 -29.19 -5.59
N GLY A 96 7.42 -29.91 -4.46
CA GLY A 96 8.57 -29.89 -3.57
C GLY A 96 9.59 -30.89 -4.10
N ARG A 97 10.61 -30.41 -4.84
CA ARG A 97 11.80 -31.20 -5.15
C ARG A 97 12.93 -30.78 -4.22
N GLY A 98 13.47 -31.76 -3.49
CA GLY A 98 14.76 -31.69 -2.79
C GLY A 98 14.63 -31.42 -1.31
#